data_AF-A0A9R0AK94-F1
#
_entry.id   AF-A0A9R0AK94-F1
#
_cell.length_a   1.000
_cell.length_b   1.000
_cell.length_c   1.000
_cell.angle_alpha   90.00
_cell.angle_beta   90.00
_cell.angle_gamma   90.00
#
_symmetry.space_group_name_H-M   'P 1'
#
loop_
_entity.id
_entity.type
_entity.pdbx_description
1 polymer ?
#
loop_
_entity_poly.entity_id
_entity_poly.type
_entity_poly.pdbx_seq_one_letter_code
_entity_poly.pdbx_strand_id
1 'polypeptide(L)'
;MDSVRKYLKGTNSIAGVFVQSTKQTMSIFNAKNKGLLTPGTSLVLLEAQAATGFMIDPVKNKKLSVEQAVTEGLVGTEWKNKLLSAERAVTGYTDPATGSIISLFQALKKDLIVKDHGIRLLEAQIATGGIIDPVHSHRVPVEVAYQRGYFDEEMNKILSDPDDDTKGVL
;
A
#
# COMPACT_ATOMS: atom_id res chain seq x y z
N MET A 1 -1.42 -13.76 22.18
CA MET A 1 -2.28 -13.60 20.99
C MET A 1 -1.89 -12.39 20.13
N ASP A 2 -1.09 -11.44 20.62
CA ASP A 2 -0.67 -10.25 19.86
C ASP A 2 0.31 -10.53 18.70
N SER A 3 1.04 -11.64 18.73
CA SER A 3 2.04 -12.00 17.71
C SER A 3 1.46 -12.24 16.30
N VAL A 4 0.17 -12.61 16.20
CA VAL A 4 -0.49 -12.94 14.92
C VAL A 4 -1.22 -11.73 14.33
N ARG A 5 -1.57 -10.73 15.14
CA ARG A 5 -2.36 -9.56 14.71
C ARG A 5 -1.66 -8.75 13.62
N LYS A 6 -0.33 -8.64 13.68
CA LYS A 6 0.47 -7.96 12.65
C LYS A 6 0.38 -8.66 11.29
N TYR A 7 0.21 -9.98 11.25
CA TYR A 7 0.07 -10.73 10.01
C TYR A 7 -1.36 -10.68 9.46
N LEU A 8 -2.36 -10.57 10.32
CA LEU A 8 -3.77 -10.48 9.91
C LEU A 8 -4.18 -9.07 9.45
N LYS A 9 -3.58 -8.02 10.00
CA LYS A 9 -4.02 -6.62 9.75
C LYS A 9 -2.90 -5.67 9.33
N GLY A 10 -1.64 -6.11 9.33
CA GLY A 10 -0.47 -5.23 9.25
C GLY A 10 -0.15 -4.51 10.55
N THR A 11 0.99 -3.84 10.58
CA THR A 11 1.31 -2.75 11.51
C THR A 11 0.74 -1.42 10.97
N ASN A 12 0.69 -0.38 11.82
CA ASN A 12 0.02 0.87 11.45
C ASN A 12 0.66 1.52 10.21
N SER A 13 -0.17 1.87 9.22
CA SER A 13 0.21 2.73 8.08
C SER A 13 0.00 4.20 8.43
N ILE A 14 0.60 5.11 7.66
CA ILE A 14 0.40 6.56 7.81
C ILE A 14 -1.06 6.88 7.50
N ALA A 15 -1.86 7.12 8.54
CA ALA A 15 -3.31 7.29 8.43
C ALA A 15 -3.75 8.69 7.96
N GLY A 16 -2.93 9.71 8.20
CA GLY A 16 -3.32 11.11 8.01
C GLY A 16 -2.26 12.09 8.50
N VAL A 17 -2.67 13.34 8.66
CA VAL A 17 -1.83 14.46 9.11
C VAL A 17 -2.36 14.99 10.43
N PHE A 18 -1.46 15.25 11.37
CA PHE A 18 -1.76 15.97 12.61
C PHE A 18 -1.16 17.37 12.55
N VAL A 19 -2.00 18.40 12.59
CA VAL A 19 -1.55 19.80 12.53
C VAL A 19 -1.30 20.31 13.94
N GLN A 20 -0.03 20.50 14.29
CA GLN A 20 0.39 20.81 15.67
C GLN A 20 -0.15 22.14 16.20
N SER A 21 -0.30 23.15 15.34
CA SER A 21 -0.79 24.49 15.72
C SER A 21 -2.27 24.49 16.09
N THR A 22 -3.09 23.70 15.37
CA THR A 22 -4.54 23.61 15.61
C THR A 22 -4.95 22.39 16.42
N LYS A 23 -4.01 21.46 16.68
CA LYS A 23 -4.24 20.16 17.31
C LYS A 23 -5.30 19.31 16.59
N GLN A 24 -5.43 19.49 15.28
CA GLN A 24 -6.41 18.77 14.46
C GLN A 24 -5.76 17.64 13.68
N THR A 25 -6.37 16.46 13.75
CA THR A 25 -6.11 15.33 12.85
C THR A 25 -6.97 15.46 11.60
N MET A 26 -6.42 15.18 10.43
CA MET A 26 -7.17 15.16 9.17
C MET A 26 -6.67 14.06 8.23
N SER A 27 -7.51 13.65 7.28
CA SER A 27 -7.12 12.74 6.20
C SER A 27 -6.08 13.37 5.28
N ILE A 28 -5.34 12.52 4.56
CA ILE A 28 -4.35 12.95 3.55
C ILE A 28 -5.01 13.83 2.48
N PHE A 29 -6.21 13.46 2.02
CA PHE A 29 -6.93 14.22 1.01
C PHE A 29 -7.35 15.62 1.53
N ASN A 30 -7.78 15.73 2.78
CA ASN A 30 -8.09 17.03 3.38
C ASN A 30 -6.83 17.88 3.56
N ALA A 31 -5.71 17.28 3.93
CA ALA A 31 -4.42 17.98 4.00
C ALA A 31 -3.98 18.50 2.63
N LYS A 32 -4.17 17.72 1.54
CA LYS A 32 -3.98 18.16 0.15
C LYS A 32 -4.83 19.38 -0.18
N ASN A 33 -6.13 19.31 0.08
CA ASN A 33 -7.08 20.38 -0.27
C ASN A 33 -6.82 21.68 0.49
N LYS A 34 -6.18 21.60 1.66
CA LYS A 34 -5.71 22.76 2.44
C LYS A 34 -4.31 23.24 2.07
N GLY A 35 -3.65 22.62 1.10
CA GLY A 35 -2.29 22.96 0.69
C GLY A 35 -1.19 22.55 1.68
N LEU A 36 -1.50 21.70 2.66
CA LEU A 36 -0.52 21.21 3.64
C LEU A 36 0.34 20.08 3.09
N LEU A 37 -0.16 19.35 2.09
CA LEU A 37 0.56 18.35 1.34
C LEU A 37 0.48 18.65 -0.15
N THR A 38 1.56 18.37 -0.87
CA THR A 38 1.54 18.43 -2.33
C THR A 38 0.65 17.31 -2.90
N PRO A 39 0.07 17.47 -4.11
CA PRO A 39 -0.67 16.40 -4.76
C PRO A 39 0.15 15.12 -4.96
N GLY A 40 1.45 15.25 -5.29
CA GLY A 40 2.35 14.12 -5.49
C GLY A 40 2.55 13.30 -4.21
N THR A 41 2.96 13.95 -3.12
CA THR A 41 3.14 13.30 -1.82
C THR A 41 1.84 12.67 -1.32
N SER A 42 0.71 13.37 -1.49
CA SER A 42 -0.60 12.88 -1.07
C SER A 42 -0.99 11.60 -1.80
N LEU A 43 -0.73 11.53 -3.11
CA LEU A 43 -1.02 10.34 -3.91
C LEU A 43 -0.17 9.15 -3.46
N VAL A 44 1.14 9.35 -3.25
CA VAL A 44 2.05 8.30 -2.78
C VAL A 44 1.58 7.70 -1.44
N LEU A 45 1.19 8.54 -0.49
CA LEU A 45 0.69 8.09 0.81
C LEU A 45 -0.63 7.31 0.71
N LEU A 46 -1.54 7.75 -0.18
CA LEU A 46 -2.81 7.05 -0.41
C LEU A 46 -2.62 5.73 -1.17
N GLU A 47 -1.69 5.67 -2.13
CA GLU A 47 -1.30 4.42 -2.80
C GLU A 47 -0.72 3.42 -1.80
N ALA A 48 0.12 3.89 -0.86
CA ALA A 48 0.63 3.05 0.22
C ALA A 48 -0.49 2.55 1.13
N GLN A 49 -1.49 3.36 1.48
CA GLN A 49 -2.67 2.88 2.22
C GLN A 49 -3.43 1.78 1.46
N ALA A 50 -3.74 2.03 0.19
CA ALA A 50 -4.45 1.07 -0.66
C ALA A 50 -3.67 -0.26 -0.79
N ALA A 51 -2.36 -0.20 -1.02
CA ALA A 51 -1.51 -1.38 -1.20
C ALA A 51 -1.19 -2.14 0.10
N THR A 52 -1.56 -1.59 1.26
CA THR A 52 -1.33 -2.19 2.59
C THR A 52 -2.61 -2.67 3.25
N GLY A 53 -3.77 -2.47 2.61
CA GLY A 53 -5.03 -3.13 2.93
C GLY A 53 -6.26 -2.23 2.82
N PHE A 54 -6.17 -0.99 3.27
CA PHE A 54 -7.35 -0.14 3.43
C PHE A 54 -7.02 1.34 3.30
N MET A 55 -7.96 2.10 2.76
CA MET A 55 -8.01 3.55 2.94
C MET A 55 -8.43 3.87 4.37
N ILE A 56 -7.71 4.79 5.03
CA ILE A 56 -7.91 5.08 6.46
C ILE A 56 -8.56 6.45 6.63
N ASP A 57 -9.69 6.49 7.34
CA ASP A 57 -10.23 7.74 7.88
C ASP A 57 -9.72 7.90 9.32
N PRO A 58 -8.73 8.78 9.58
CA PRO A 58 -8.15 8.94 10.91
C PRO A 58 -9.06 9.70 11.88
N VAL A 59 -10.10 10.38 11.39
CA VAL A 59 -11.04 11.16 12.21
C VAL A 59 -12.17 10.27 12.69
N LYS A 60 -12.73 9.45 11.79
CA LYS A 60 -13.81 8.49 12.12
C LYS A 60 -13.29 7.12 12.55
N ASN A 61 -11.98 6.91 12.50
CA ASN A 61 -11.31 5.62 12.76
C ASN A 61 -11.90 4.47 11.91
N LYS A 62 -12.12 4.74 10.61
CA LYS A 62 -12.65 3.75 9.66
C LYS A 62 -11.56 3.21 8.75
N LYS A 63 -11.74 1.97 8.33
CA LYS A 63 -10.98 1.31 7.26
C LYS A 63 -11.94 0.99 6.12
N LEU A 64 -11.63 1.49 4.93
CA LEU A 64 -12.51 1.43 3.76
C LEU A 64 -11.76 0.81 2.58
N SER A 65 -12.48 0.12 1.70
CA SER A 65 -12.00 -0.12 0.33
C SER A 65 -11.83 1.20 -0.42
N VAL A 66 -11.07 1.20 -1.52
CA VAL A 66 -10.92 2.39 -2.37
C VAL A 66 -12.28 2.89 -2.85
N GLU A 67 -13.18 1.99 -3.25
CA GLU A 67 -14.52 2.39 -3.71
C GLU A 67 -15.33 3.09 -2.62
N GLN A 68 -15.36 2.52 -1.42
CA GLN A 68 -16.04 3.13 -0.28
C GLN A 68 -15.43 4.47 0.10
N ALA A 69 -14.10 4.59 0.05
CA ALA A 69 -13.41 5.84 0.36
C ALA A 69 -13.76 6.96 -0.63
N VAL A 70 -13.93 6.63 -1.92
CA VAL A 70 -14.40 7.59 -2.93
C VAL A 70 -15.87 7.95 -2.68
N THR A 71 -16.74 6.97 -2.42
CA THR A 71 -18.16 7.21 -2.12
C THR A 71 -18.37 8.06 -0.87
N GLU A 72 -17.58 7.85 0.19
CA GLU A 72 -17.63 8.63 1.43
C GLU A 72 -16.87 9.97 1.34
N GLY A 73 -16.25 10.28 0.20
CA GLY A 73 -15.49 11.52 -0.01
C GLY A 73 -14.17 11.61 0.79
N LEU A 74 -13.68 10.48 1.31
CA LEU A 74 -12.37 10.38 1.96
C LEU A 74 -11.24 10.61 0.94
N VAL A 75 -11.49 10.27 -0.33
CA VAL A 75 -10.59 10.52 -1.46
C VAL A 75 -11.37 11.09 -2.65
N GLY A 76 -10.73 11.97 -3.41
CA GLY A 76 -11.28 12.51 -4.65
C GLY A 76 -11.42 11.47 -5.77
N THR A 77 -12.47 11.62 -6.58
CA THR A 77 -12.76 10.74 -7.72
C THR A 77 -11.65 10.74 -8.77
N GLU A 78 -10.86 11.83 -8.85
CA GLU A 78 -9.73 11.96 -9.76
C GLU A 78 -8.63 10.91 -9.53
N TRP A 79 -8.56 10.33 -8.32
CA TRP A 79 -7.56 9.32 -7.97
C TRP A 79 -8.11 7.90 -7.91
N LYS A 80 -9.41 7.70 -8.12
CA LYS A 80 -10.07 6.39 -8.02
C LYS A 80 -9.30 5.30 -8.78
N ASN A 81 -9.01 5.51 -10.06
CA ASN A 81 -8.37 4.50 -10.90
C ASN A 81 -6.93 4.20 -10.48
N LYS A 82 -6.18 5.21 -10.03
CA LYS A 82 -4.81 5.03 -9.54
C LYS A 82 -4.79 4.20 -8.27
N LEU A 83 -5.70 4.52 -7.33
CA LEU A 83 -5.81 3.79 -6.07
C LEU A 83 -6.36 2.38 -6.24
N LEU A 84 -7.31 2.15 -7.15
CA LEU A 84 -7.75 0.79 -7.50
C LEU A 84 -6.60 -0.04 -8.09
N SER A 85 -5.70 0.58 -8.84
CA SER A 85 -4.50 -0.09 -9.34
C SER A 85 -3.55 -0.49 -8.20
N ALA A 86 -3.39 0.37 -7.20
CA ALA A 86 -2.58 0.08 -6.00
C ALA A 86 -3.25 -0.96 -5.08
N GLU A 87 -4.58 -0.95 -4.95
CA GLU A 87 -5.35 -1.92 -4.14
C GLU A 87 -5.19 -3.37 -4.65
N ARG A 88 -4.86 -3.57 -5.93
CA ARG A 88 -4.49 -4.88 -6.49
C ARG A 88 -3.23 -5.48 -5.87
N ALA A 89 -2.39 -4.69 -5.22
CA ALA A 89 -1.30 -5.22 -4.40
C ALA A 89 -1.81 -6.08 -3.23
N VAL A 90 -3.08 -5.91 -2.84
CA VAL A 90 -3.75 -6.65 -1.77
C VAL A 90 -4.70 -7.70 -2.34
N THR A 91 -5.53 -7.32 -3.32
CA THR A 91 -6.56 -8.21 -3.90
C THR A 91 -6.02 -9.12 -5.01
N GLY A 92 -4.81 -8.85 -5.49
CA GLY A 92 -4.10 -9.58 -6.52
C GLY A 92 -4.31 -9.03 -7.93
N TYR A 93 -3.39 -9.40 -8.82
CA TYR A 93 -3.42 -9.07 -10.24
C TYR A 93 -3.92 -10.27 -11.04
N THR A 94 -4.69 -10.06 -12.09
CA THR A 94 -5.08 -11.14 -13.01
C THR A 94 -3.97 -11.34 -14.03
N ASP A 95 -3.40 -12.55 -14.08
CA ASP A 95 -2.44 -12.94 -15.11
C ASP A 95 -3.15 -13.09 -16.46
N PRO A 96 -2.82 -12.30 -17.50
CA PRO A 96 -3.47 -12.38 -18.80
C PRO A 96 -3.30 -13.73 -19.50
N ALA A 97 -2.23 -14.47 -19.19
CA ALA A 97 -1.94 -15.74 -19.84
C ALA A 97 -2.73 -16.91 -19.24
N THR A 98 -3.05 -16.84 -17.93
CA THR A 98 -3.63 -17.98 -17.19
C THR A 98 -4.99 -17.66 -16.57
N GLY A 99 -5.39 -16.38 -16.52
CA GLY A 99 -6.57 -15.91 -15.80
C GLY A 99 -6.47 -16.01 -14.28
N SER A 100 -5.34 -16.48 -13.74
CA SER A 100 -5.15 -16.71 -12.30
C SER A 100 -4.80 -15.42 -11.56
N ILE A 101 -5.10 -15.38 -10.26
CA ILE A 101 -4.68 -14.29 -9.39
C ILE A 101 -3.21 -14.49 -8.99
N ILE A 102 -2.39 -13.46 -9.22
CA ILE A 102 -0.97 -13.43 -8.87
C ILE A 102 -0.66 -12.27 -7.92
N SER A 103 0.43 -12.41 -7.16
CA SER A 103 0.92 -11.39 -6.23
C SER A 103 1.49 -10.15 -6.94
N LEU A 104 1.66 -9.05 -6.19
CA LEU A 104 2.33 -7.84 -6.65
C LEU A 104 3.73 -8.13 -7.23
N PHE A 105 4.50 -8.98 -6.55
CA PHE A 105 5.85 -9.33 -6.99
C PHE A 105 5.86 -10.17 -8.27
N GLN A 106 4.91 -11.09 -8.42
CA GLN A 106 4.77 -11.86 -9.65
C GLN A 106 4.31 -10.97 -10.81
N ALA A 107 3.42 -10.01 -10.56
CA ALA A 107 3.02 -9.02 -11.55
C ALA A 107 4.20 -8.14 -11.97
N LEU A 108 5.08 -7.78 -11.03
CA LEU A 108 6.32 -7.06 -11.29
C LEU A 108 7.29 -7.85 -12.17
N LYS A 109 7.54 -9.14 -11.87
CA LYS A 109 8.39 -10.02 -12.69
C LYS A 109 7.83 -10.31 -14.09
N LYS A 110 6.52 -10.07 -14.30
CA LYS A 110 5.82 -10.24 -15.59
C LYS A 110 5.58 -8.90 -16.31
N ASP A 111 6.16 -7.80 -15.84
CA ASP A 111 6.00 -6.46 -16.40
C ASP A 111 4.54 -5.98 -16.52
N LEU A 112 3.64 -6.49 -15.66
CA LEU A 112 2.23 -6.09 -15.61
C LEU A 112 2.00 -4.80 -14.82
N ILE A 113 3.03 -4.34 -14.11
CA ILE A 113 3.06 -3.08 -13.37
C ILE A 113 4.39 -2.37 -13.64
N VAL A 114 4.36 -1.04 -13.68
CA VAL A 114 5.57 -0.21 -13.80
C VAL A 114 6.52 -0.52 -12.64
N LYS A 115 7.79 -0.79 -12.96
CA LYS A 115 8.79 -1.29 -12.01
C LYS A 115 8.89 -0.45 -10.74
N ASP A 116 9.16 0.85 -10.89
CA ASP A 116 9.34 1.76 -9.74
C ASP A 116 8.08 1.89 -8.89
N HIS A 117 6.90 1.81 -9.52
CA HIS A 117 5.64 1.82 -8.79
C HIS A 117 5.48 0.53 -7.99
N GLY A 118 5.73 -0.63 -8.59
CA GLY A 118 5.62 -1.91 -7.89
C GLY A 118 6.61 -2.07 -6.73
N ILE A 119 7.85 -1.57 -6.89
CA ILE A 119 8.86 -1.56 -5.84
C ILE A 119 8.38 -0.75 -4.63
N ARG A 120 7.91 0.48 -4.82
CA ARG A 120 7.35 1.32 -3.74
C ARG A 120 6.20 0.66 -2.99
N LEU A 121 5.33 -0.07 -3.69
CA LEU A 121 4.23 -0.79 -3.05
C LEU A 121 4.72 -2.00 -2.23
N LEU A 122 5.77 -2.70 -2.68
CA LEU A 122 6.41 -3.78 -1.93
C LEU A 122 7.07 -3.25 -0.65
N GLU A 123 7.78 -2.12 -0.72
CA GLU A 123 8.35 -1.45 0.44
C GLU A 123 7.28 -1.12 1.48
N ALA A 124 6.17 -0.52 1.03
CA ALA A 124 5.05 -0.20 1.90
C ALA A 124 4.49 -1.44 2.60
N GLN A 125 4.38 -2.58 1.91
CA GLN A 125 3.97 -3.84 2.53
C GLN A 125 4.98 -4.34 3.58
N ILE A 126 6.27 -4.36 3.26
CA ILE A 126 7.32 -4.81 4.20
C ILE A 126 7.33 -3.93 5.46
N ALA A 127 7.35 -2.61 5.28
CA ALA A 127 7.32 -1.64 6.38
C ALA A 127 6.08 -1.79 7.28
N THR A 128 4.97 -2.31 6.72
CA THR A 128 3.71 -2.51 7.44
C THR A 128 3.48 -3.96 7.89
N GLY A 129 4.53 -4.78 8.00
CA GLY A 129 4.50 -6.08 8.66
C GLY A 129 4.63 -7.31 7.76
N GLY A 130 5.00 -7.13 6.50
CA GLY A 130 5.36 -8.22 5.57
C GLY A 130 4.55 -8.22 4.28
N ILE A 131 4.95 -9.10 3.35
CA ILE A 131 4.37 -9.26 2.01
C ILE A 131 2.95 -9.79 2.10
N ILE A 132 2.05 -9.30 1.26
CA ILE A 132 0.66 -9.74 1.23
C ILE A 132 0.49 -10.94 0.30
N ASP A 133 -0.16 -11.99 0.82
CA ASP A 133 -0.69 -13.10 0.04
C ASP A 133 -2.10 -12.72 -0.46
N PRO A 134 -2.30 -12.51 -1.78
CA PRO A 134 -3.59 -12.07 -2.30
C PRO A 134 -4.66 -13.17 -2.28
N VAL A 135 -4.27 -14.45 -2.25
CA VAL A 135 -5.21 -15.58 -2.26
C VAL A 135 -5.80 -15.79 -0.87
N HIS A 136 -4.95 -15.71 0.16
CA HIS A 136 -5.35 -15.94 1.55
C HIS A 136 -5.62 -14.65 2.34
N SER A 137 -5.44 -13.49 1.71
CA SER A 137 -5.74 -12.15 2.26
C SER A 137 -5.07 -11.87 3.62
N HIS A 138 -3.83 -12.33 3.79
CA HIS A 138 -3.03 -12.06 4.99
C HIS A 138 -1.58 -11.79 4.62
N ARG A 139 -0.81 -11.25 5.57
CA ARG A 139 0.63 -11.05 5.40
C ARG A 139 1.38 -12.32 5.73
N VAL A 140 2.48 -12.53 5.01
CA VAL A 140 3.44 -13.61 5.25
C VAL A 140 4.79 -13.01 5.64
N PRO A 141 5.55 -13.66 6.54
CA PRO A 141 6.96 -13.34 6.74
C PRO A 141 7.74 -13.43 5.43
N VAL A 142 8.83 -12.68 5.32
CA VAL A 142 9.68 -12.62 4.12
C VAL A 142 10.17 -14.02 3.71
N GLU A 143 10.54 -14.85 4.67
CA GLU A 143 11.03 -16.21 4.43
C GLU A 143 9.95 -17.11 3.83
N VAL A 144 8.69 -16.92 4.23
CA VAL A 144 7.53 -17.64 3.66
C VAL A 144 7.18 -17.07 2.28
N ALA A 145 7.33 -15.76 2.09
CA ALA A 145 7.12 -15.12 0.80
C ALA A 145 8.09 -15.65 -0.26
N TYR A 146 9.35 -15.94 0.10
CA TYR A 146 10.32 -16.60 -0.78
C TYR A 146 9.85 -17.98 -1.25
N GLN A 147 9.39 -18.82 -0.31
CA GLN A 147 8.93 -20.17 -0.63
C GLN A 147 7.70 -20.17 -1.56
N ARG A 148 6.84 -19.15 -1.45
CA ARG A 148 5.64 -19.00 -2.28
C ARG A 148 5.90 -18.24 -3.59
N GLY A 149 7.11 -17.73 -3.81
CA GLY A 149 7.44 -16.89 -4.96
C GLY A 149 6.70 -15.55 -4.98
N TYR A 150 6.31 -15.05 -3.81
CA TYR A 150 5.71 -13.70 -3.63
C TYR A 150 6.77 -12.64 -3.33
N PHE A 151 8.03 -13.05 -3.17
CA PHE A 151 9.18 -12.19 -2.98
C PHE A 151 10.45 -12.99 -3.27
N ASP A 152 11.61 -12.35 -3.43
CA ASP A 152 12.89 -13.05 -3.57
C ASP A 152 14.04 -12.30 -2.86
N GLU A 153 15.17 -12.98 -2.69
CA GLU A 153 16.36 -12.42 -2.04
C GLU A 153 16.96 -11.25 -2.83
N GLU A 154 16.85 -11.28 -4.16
CA GLU A 154 17.33 -10.21 -5.05
C GLU A 154 16.59 -8.91 -4.75
N MET A 155 15.25 -8.94 -4.74
CA MET A 155 14.42 -7.80 -4.41
C MET A 155 14.62 -7.37 -2.97
N ASN A 156 14.80 -8.30 -2.03
CA ASN A 156 15.10 -7.93 -0.65
C ASN A 156 16.41 -7.15 -0.52
N LYS A 157 17.44 -7.50 -1.29
CA LYS A 157 18.70 -6.74 -1.33
C LYS A 157 18.47 -5.32 -1.84
N ILE A 158 17.73 -5.17 -2.95
CA ILE A 158 17.35 -3.87 -3.53
C ILE A 158 16.65 -3.01 -2.47
N LEU A 159 15.61 -3.53 -1.82
CA LEU A 159 14.85 -2.76 -0.82
C LEU A 159 15.60 -2.49 0.50
N SER A 160 16.61 -3.31 0.81
CA SER A 160 17.45 -3.13 2.00
C SER A 160 18.56 -2.12 1.81
N ASP A 161 18.92 -1.80 0.55
CA ASP A 161 20.04 -0.92 0.25
C ASP A 161 19.71 0.53 0.68
N PRO A 162 20.47 1.15 1.60
CA PRO A 162 20.30 2.55 1.98
C PRO A 162 20.41 3.54 0.81
N ASP A 163 21.14 3.19 -0.26
CA ASP A 163 21.45 4.07 -1.38
C ASP A 163 20.55 3.85 -2.61
N ASP A 164 19.51 3.01 -2.52
CA ASP A 164 18.58 2.78 -3.64
C ASP A 164 17.66 4.01 -3.88
N ASP A 165 17.61 4.46 -5.12
CA ASP A 165 16.85 5.65 -5.59
C ASP A 165 15.33 5.50 -5.42
N THR A 166 14.85 4.32 -5.03
CA THR A 166 13.43 4.00 -4.86
C THR A 166 12.87 4.47 -3.51
N LYS A 167 13.72 4.92 -2.58
CA LYS A 167 13.32 5.48 -1.28
C LYS A 167 12.65 6.85 -1.39
N GLY A 168 11.44 6.84 -1.91
CA GLY A 168 10.51 7.96 -1.84
C GLY A 168 10.07 8.15 -0.39
N VAL A 169 10.67 9.15 0.29
CA VAL A 169 10.28 9.75 1.58
C VAL A 169 9.01 9.14 2.21
N LEU A 170 9.23 8.11 3.05
CA LEU A 170 8.33 7.64 4.09
C LEU A 170 9.04 7.77 5.44
#